data_AF-A0A2S8IEE0-F1
#
_entry.id   AF-A0A2S8IEE0-F1
#
_cell.length_a   1.000
_cell.length_b   1.000
_cell.length_c   1.000
_cell.angle_alpha   90.00
_cell.angle_beta   90.00
_cell.angle_gamma   90.00
#
_symmetry.space_group_name_H-M   'P 1'
#
loop_
_entity.id
_entity.type
_entity.pdbx_description
1 polymer ?
#
loop_
_entity_poly.entity_id
_entity_poly.type
_entity_poly.pdbx_seq_one_letter_code
_entity_poly.pdbx_strand_id
1 'polypeptide(L)' 'MVFDTMKRELRELVDLVRRTTEWETSVACGKVNLADVSADARSAHHARLERVVELRAKYDL' A
#
# COMPACT_ATOMS: atom_id res chain seq x y z
N MET A 1 -14.52 17.80 8.62
CA MET A 1 -14.68 17.44 10.04
C MET A 1 -14.01 16.09 10.31
N VAL A 2 -13.90 15.62 11.56
CA VAL A 2 -13.23 14.33 11.92
C VAL A 2 -13.74 13.15 11.07
N PHE A 3 -15.04 13.11 10.80
CA PHE A 3 -15.66 12.07 9.97
C PHE A 3 -15.22 12.10 8.50
N ASP A 4 -14.95 13.28 7.92
CA ASP A 4 -14.45 13.38 6.54
C ASP A 4 -12.99 12.97 6.44
N THR A 5 -12.20 13.27 7.47
CA THR A 5 -10.83 12.75 7.59
C THR A 5 -10.85 11.23 7.64
N MET A 6 -11.72 10.64 8.47
CA MET A 6 -11.86 9.19 8.56
C MET A 6 -12.26 8.55 7.22
N LYS A 7 -13.24 9.11 6.49
CA LYS A 7 -13.60 8.61 5.14
C LYS A 7 -12.42 8.67 4.18
N ARG A 8 -11.61 9.74 4.23
CA ARG A 8 -10.45 9.90 3.36
C ARG A 8 -9.39 8.85 3.68
N GLU A 9 -9.09 8.65 4.95
CA GLU A 9 -8.11 7.68 5.44
C GLU A 9 -8.55 6.23 5.15
N LEU A 10 -9.83 5.90 5.28
CA LEU A 10 -10.34 4.57 4.91
C LEU A 10 -10.30 4.33 3.39
N ARG A 11 -10.58 5.35 2.58
CA ARG A 11 -10.41 5.25 1.11
C ARG A 11 -8.94 5.08 0.74
N GLU A 12 -8.06 5.83 1.39
CA GLU A 12 -6.60 5.71 1.25
C GLU A 12 -6.16 4.27 1.57
N LEU A 13 -6.63 3.70 2.68
CA LEU A 13 -6.32 2.32 3.06
C LEU A 13 -6.72 1.32 1.98
N VAL A 14 -7.95 1.40 1.46
CA VAL A 14 -8.42 0.51 0.39
C VAL A 14 -7.56 0.64 -0.87
N ASP A 15 -7.23 1.88 -1.26
CA ASP A 15 -6.38 2.12 -2.42
C ASP A 15 -4.95 1.61 -2.23
N LEU A 16 -4.38 1.78 -1.03
CA LEU A 16 -3.05 1.29 -0.68
C LEU A 16 -2.99 -0.24 -0.69
N VAL A 17 -3.98 -0.91 -0.10
CA VAL A 17 -4.09 -2.38 -0.11
C VAL A 17 -4.18 -2.87 -1.55
N ARG A 18 -5.08 -2.32 -2.36
CA ARG A 18 -5.22 -2.70 -3.78
C ARG A 18 -3.90 -2.57 -4.54
N ARG A 19 -3.24 -1.42 -4.47
CA ARG A 19 -1.98 -1.17 -5.21
C ARG A 19 -0.84 -2.07 -4.75
N THR A 20 -0.79 -2.37 -3.45
CA THR A 20 0.19 -3.29 -2.88
C THR A 20 -0.05 -4.70 -3.39
N THR A 21 -1.30 -5.19 -3.36
CA THR A 21 -1.65 -6.51 -3.88
C THR A 21 -1.41 -6.62 -5.39
N GLU A 22 -1.75 -5.61 -6.18
CA GLU A 22 -1.49 -5.58 -7.63
C GLU A 22 0.00 -5.70 -7.94
N TRP A 23 0.83 -4.99 -7.18
CA TRP A 23 2.27 -5.05 -7.36
C TRP A 23 2.83 -6.41 -6.92
N GLU A 24 2.50 -6.89 -5.73
CA GLU A 24 2.93 -8.21 -5.23
C GLU A 24 2.51 -9.33 -6.20
N THR A 25 1.30 -9.27 -6.73
CA THR A 25 0.80 -10.20 -7.75
C THR A 25 1.61 -10.08 -9.04
N SER A 26 1.93 -8.87 -9.49
CA SER A 26 2.75 -8.66 -10.68
C SER A 26 4.17 -9.23 -10.52
N VAL A 27 4.73 -9.15 -9.31
CA VAL A 27 6.02 -9.78 -8.99
C VAL A 27 5.89 -11.30 -8.94
N ALA A 28 4.90 -11.84 -8.23
CA ALA A 28 4.70 -13.27 -8.07
C ALA A 28 4.39 -13.98 -9.39
N CYS A 29 3.64 -13.34 -10.28
CA CYS A 29 3.37 -13.85 -11.63
C CYS A 29 4.51 -13.58 -12.63
N GLY A 30 5.65 -13.03 -12.19
CA GLY A 30 6.81 -12.76 -13.05
C GLY A 30 6.62 -11.65 -14.08
N LYS A 31 5.55 -10.85 -13.96
CA LYS A 31 5.33 -9.67 -14.83
C LYS A 31 6.29 -8.53 -14.49
N VAL A 32 6.74 -8.47 -13.25
CA VAL A 32 7.75 -7.53 -12.76
C VAL A 32 8.86 -8.32 -12.09
N ASN A 33 10.08 -8.18 -12.58
CA ASN A 33 11.25 -8.76 -11.94
C ASN A 33 11.83 -7.77 -10.94
N LEU A 34 11.99 -8.18 -9.67
CA LEU A 34 12.49 -7.32 -8.60
C LEU A 34 13.91 -6.78 -8.87
N ALA A 35 14.72 -7.50 -9.65
CA ALA A 35 16.06 -7.05 -10.05
C ALA A 35 16.01 -5.79 -10.94
N ASP A 36 14.93 -5.64 -11.71
CA ASP A 36 14.72 -4.54 -12.65
C ASP A 36 14.00 -3.35 -11.98
N VAL A 37 13.55 -3.50 -10.72
CA VAL A 37 12.88 -2.46 -9.95
C VAL A 37 13.90 -1.59 -9.23
N SER A 38 13.82 -0.27 -9.46
CA SER A 38 14.68 0.70 -8.78
C SER A 38 14.55 0.62 -7.25
N ALA A 39 15.62 0.99 -6.56
CA ALA A 39 15.62 1.06 -5.10
C ALA A 39 14.53 2.02 -4.59
N ASP A 40 14.30 3.13 -5.29
CA ASP A 40 13.26 4.11 -4.95
C ASP A 40 11.85 3.53 -5.06
N ALA A 41 11.57 2.76 -6.12
CA ALA A 41 10.28 2.12 -6.27
C ALA A 41 10.04 1.10 -5.14
N ARG A 42 11.06 0.30 -4.79
CA ARG A 42 11.03 -0.63 -3.64
C ARG A 42 10.81 0.09 -2.31
N SER A 43 11.51 1.19 -2.07
CA SER A 43 11.32 2.04 -0.89
C SER A 43 9.89 2.60 -0.82
N ALA A 44 9.35 3.06 -1.95
CA ALA A 44 7.97 3.51 -2.03
C ALA A 44 6.95 2.39 -1.78
N HIS A 45 7.26 1.12 -2.07
CA HIS A 45 6.44 -0.01 -1.60
C HIS A 45 6.36 -0.05 -0.10
N HIS A 46 7.53 0.06 0.51
CA HIS A 46 7.72 -0.22 1.92
C HIS A 46 6.98 0.84 2.72
N ALA A 47 7.12 2.10 2.33
CA ALA A 47 6.34 3.20 2.89
C ALA A 47 4.82 3.00 2.75
N ARG A 48 4.33 2.42 1.64
CA ARG A 48 2.91 2.08 1.48
C ARG A 48 2.49 0.99 2.46
N LEU A 49 3.31 -0.04 2.65
CA LEU A 49 3.05 -1.13 3.62
C LEU A 49 3.01 -0.60 5.06
N GLU A 50 3.97 0.24 5.44
CA GLU A 50 3.98 0.91 6.75
C GLU A 50 2.71 1.73 6.97
N ARG A 51 2.28 2.49 5.95
CA ARG A 51 1.05 3.27 6.01
C ARG A 51 -0.20 2.41 6.15
N VAL A 52 -0.25 1.25 5.48
CA VAL A 52 -1.35 0.28 5.65
C VAL A 52 -1.40 -0.24 7.08
N VAL A 53 -0.25 -0.59 7.67
CA VAL A 53 -0.17 -1.06 9.06
C VAL A 53 -0.62 0.03 10.04
N GLU A 54 -0.18 1.27 9.84
CA GLU A 54 -0.59 2.40 10.67
C GLU A 54 -2.12 2.62 10.63
N LEU A 55 -2.70 2.65 9.42
CA LEU A 55 -4.14 2.85 9.26
C LEU A 55 -4.96 1.67 9.80
N ARG A 56 -4.47 0.44 9.65
CA ARG A 56 -5.10 -0.75 10.25
C ARG A 56 -5.08 -0.68 11.77
N ALA A 57 -3.95 -0.35 12.37
CA ALA A 57 -3.84 -0.20 13.83
C ALA A 57 -4.74 0.94 14.35
N LYS A 58 -4.84 2.06 13.61
CA LYS A 58 -5.70 3.20 13.97
C LYS A 58 -7.18 2.84 14.02
N TYR A 59 -7.64 1.95 13.15
CA TYR A 59 -9.05 1.57 13.01
C TYR A 59 -9.39 0.16 13.51
N ASP A 60 -8.41 -0.56 14.08
CA ASP A 60 -8.55 -1.93 14.58
C ASP A 60 -9.02 -2.93 13.50
N LEU A 61 -8.31 -2.95 12.34
CA LEU A 61 -8.64 -3.73 11.13
C LEU A 61 -7.59 -4.78 10.72
#